data_AF-A0A021X6B8-F1
#
_entry.id   AF-A0A021X6B8-F1
#
_cell.length_a   1.000
_cell.length_b   1.000
_cell.length_c   1.000
_cell.angle_alpha   90.00
_cell.angle_beta   90.00
_cell.angle_gamma   90.00
#
_symmetry.space_group_name_H-M   'P 1'
#
loop_
_entity.id
_entity.type
_entity.pdbx_description
1 polymer ?
#
loop_
_entity_poly.entity_id
_entity_poly.type
_entity_poly.pdbx_seq_one_letter_code
_entity_poly.pdbx_strand_id
1 'polypeptide(L)'
;MAKKANGAGSAFIFIAMVAIFILIAAVNIGILLYPFIVGAAYAYGKFAPKQPDIPDPSDYDNALDRLAILAILKDRDQKVAYRDTLHSRAELENLRATKGSGYSRYDTRRAIASEINKELDFVEQELSDSEQRIYDIRYNRFGMFPDWKKLSHQWIRRKSIGYAAEISLKYFAIILSSLFILKKYAPSWYEAIATPFAYISRYVIFHDDYPFLAAFLVAAGIAGYSAFALGYLHGQRKFLSMIDHALVTRWLSMEENWHPASSYDCFQVYRDPVIEDADDGRFLAADSSTGEHWTDVLGVASDATPDEVKAAYRAIIKSYHSDRVVGLGPKLQAVAEDETKRINLAYEQAKAAKGI
;
A
#
# COMPACT_ATOMS: atom_id res chain seq x y z
N MET A 1 30.74 42.44 -46.41
CA MET A 1 30.22 41.07 -46.16
C MET A 1 29.43 41.02 -44.85
N ALA A 2 28.26 41.66 -44.75
CA ALA A 2 27.51 41.72 -43.47
C ALA A 2 25.98 41.69 -43.68
N LYS A 3 25.48 40.72 -44.46
CA LYS A 3 24.02 40.56 -44.70
C LYS A 3 23.49 39.14 -44.52
N LYS A 4 24.32 38.19 -44.03
CA LYS A 4 23.96 36.76 -43.99
C LYS A 4 23.59 36.22 -42.59
N ALA A 5 23.70 37.03 -41.53
CA ALA A 5 23.48 36.57 -40.14
C ALA A 5 22.02 36.65 -39.64
N ASN A 6 21.15 37.46 -40.26
CA ASN A 6 19.76 37.66 -39.79
C ASN A 6 18.76 36.58 -40.25
N GLY A 7 19.19 35.65 -41.12
CA GLY A 7 18.33 34.58 -41.65
C GLY A 7 18.13 33.39 -40.71
N ALA A 8 19.11 33.10 -39.84
CA ALA A 8 19.05 31.93 -38.95
C ALA A 8 18.09 32.14 -37.76
N GLY A 9 18.10 33.34 -37.17
CA GLY A 9 17.19 33.67 -36.06
C GLY A 9 15.72 33.76 -36.49
N SER A 10 15.46 34.30 -37.68
CA SER A 10 14.10 34.37 -38.25
C SER A 10 13.55 32.99 -38.62
N ALA A 11 14.39 32.09 -39.14
CA ALA A 11 14.00 30.70 -39.40
C ALA A 11 13.69 29.92 -38.10
N PHE A 12 14.48 30.11 -37.04
CA PHE A 12 14.21 29.47 -35.74
C PHE A 12 12.89 29.94 -35.12
N ILE A 13 12.62 31.25 -35.14
CA ILE A 13 11.35 31.82 -34.65
C ILE A 13 10.18 31.26 -35.47
N PHE A 14 10.30 31.19 -36.79
CA PHE A 14 9.27 30.62 -37.66
C PHE A 14 8.98 29.15 -37.34
N ILE A 15 10.03 28.33 -37.17
CA ILE A 15 9.89 26.92 -36.80
C ILE A 15 9.22 26.78 -35.42
N ALA A 16 9.61 27.60 -34.43
CA ALA A 16 9.00 27.59 -33.11
C ALA A 16 7.51 27.97 -33.16
N MET A 17 7.14 28.99 -33.94
CA MET A 17 5.74 29.39 -34.12
C MET A 17 4.91 28.28 -34.79
N VAL A 18 5.45 27.63 -35.82
CA VAL A 18 4.79 26.50 -36.48
C VAL A 18 4.62 25.32 -35.51
N ALA A 19 5.64 25.01 -34.71
CA ALA A 19 5.56 23.94 -33.72
C ALA A 19 4.50 24.23 -32.63
N ILE A 20 4.43 25.47 -32.13
CA ILE A 20 3.41 25.91 -31.18
C ILE A 20 2.02 25.79 -31.81
N PHE A 21 1.86 26.22 -33.06
CA PHE A 21 0.59 26.12 -33.77
C PHE A 21 0.14 24.66 -33.95
N ILE A 22 1.05 23.76 -34.32
CA ILE A 22 0.78 22.32 -34.42
C ILE A 22 0.38 21.75 -33.06
N LEU A 23 1.08 22.12 -31.99
CA LEU A 23 0.76 21.67 -30.63
C LEU A 23 -0.65 22.12 -30.21
N ILE A 24 -0.98 23.40 -30.44
CA ILE A 24 -2.31 23.96 -30.17
C ILE A 24 -3.37 23.20 -30.97
N ALA A 25 -3.15 22.97 -32.27
CA ALA A 25 -4.07 22.21 -33.13
C ALA A 25 -4.25 20.77 -32.62
N ALA A 26 -3.19 20.11 -32.14
CA ALA A 26 -3.28 18.76 -31.56
C ALA A 26 -4.09 18.74 -30.25
N VAL A 27 -3.87 19.71 -29.36
CA VAL A 27 -4.64 19.84 -28.11
C VAL A 27 -6.12 20.07 -28.41
N ASN A 28 -6.43 20.89 -29.42
CA ASN A 28 -7.79 21.13 -29.89
C ASN A 28 -8.50 19.87 -30.36
N ILE A 29 -7.85 19.14 -31.26
CA ILE A 29 -8.36 17.89 -31.77
C ILE A 29 -8.58 16.93 -30.60
N GLY A 30 -7.66 16.88 -29.63
CA GLY A 30 -7.82 16.11 -28.40
C GLY A 30 -9.06 16.50 -27.59
N ILE A 31 -9.31 17.79 -27.35
CA ILE A 31 -10.47 18.26 -26.57
C ILE A 31 -11.78 18.00 -27.33
N LEU A 32 -11.84 18.26 -28.64
CA LEU A 32 -13.03 18.03 -29.46
C LEU A 32 -13.34 16.53 -29.60
N LEU A 33 -12.32 15.69 -29.67
CA LEU A 33 -12.48 14.24 -29.74
C LEU A 33 -12.66 13.57 -28.38
N TYR A 34 -12.53 14.31 -27.27
CA TYR A 34 -12.67 13.79 -25.91
C TYR A 34 -13.89 12.87 -25.72
N PRO A 35 -15.14 13.26 -26.05
CA PRO A 35 -16.30 12.39 -25.82
C PRO A 35 -16.24 11.10 -26.64
N PHE A 36 -15.64 11.13 -27.83
CA PHE A 36 -15.45 9.95 -28.68
C PHE A 36 -14.36 9.04 -28.12
N ILE A 37 -13.23 9.60 -27.69
CA ILE A 37 -12.09 8.86 -27.13
C ILE A 37 -12.51 8.18 -25.82
N VAL A 38 -13.11 8.94 -24.90
CA VAL A 38 -13.55 8.42 -23.61
C VAL A 38 -14.75 7.48 -23.76
N GLY A 39 -15.68 7.77 -24.67
CA GLY A 39 -16.78 6.86 -25.00
C GLY A 39 -16.29 5.52 -25.55
N ALA A 40 -15.32 5.55 -26.47
CA ALA A 40 -14.68 4.33 -27.00
C ALA A 40 -13.92 3.57 -25.90
N ALA A 41 -13.19 4.27 -25.02
CA ALA A 41 -12.51 3.69 -23.87
C ALA A 41 -13.49 3.03 -22.89
N TYR A 42 -14.62 3.69 -22.61
CA TYR A 42 -15.69 3.15 -21.77
C TYR A 42 -16.29 1.88 -22.39
N ALA A 43 -16.64 1.91 -23.67
CA ALA A 43 -17.14 0.73 -24.38
C ALA A 43 -16.11 -0.41 -24.35
N TYR A 44 -14.85 -0.13 -24.64
CA TYR A 44 -13.76 -1.09 -24.63
C TYR A 44 -13.59 -1.79 -23.26
N GLY A 45 -13.71 -1.04 -22.15
CA GLY A 45 -13.62 -1.62 -20.82
C GLY A 45 -14.92 -2.28 -20.32
N LYS A 46 -16.09 -1.80 -20.76
CA LYS A 46 -17.39 -2.39 -20.42
C LYS A 46 -17.55 -3.78 -21.04
N PHE A 47 -17.12 -3.94 -22.29
CA PHE A 47 -17.07 -5.22 -22.99
C PHE A 47 -15.76 -5.99 -22.75
N ALA A 48 -15.06 -5.71 -21.65
CA ALA A 48 -13.94 -6.52 -21.23
C ALA A 48 -14.38 -7.98 -21.01
N PRO A 49 -13.55 -8.97 -21.39
CA PRO A 49 -13.85 -10.38 -21.17
C PRO A 49 -14.05 -10.66 -19.67
N LYS A 50 -14.66 -11.80 -19.36
CA LYS A 50 -14.73 -12.28 -17.97
C LYS A 50 -13.31 -12.38 -17.40
N GLN A 51 -13.21 -12.19 -16.08
CA GLN A 51 -11.94 -12.40 -15.38
C GLN A 51 -11.44 -13.81 -15.70
N PRO A 52 -10.16 -13.97 -16.09
CA PRO A 52 -9.64 -15.31 -16.35
C PRO A 52 -9.67 -16.10 -15.05
N ASP A 53 -10.21 -17.32 -15.12
CA ASP A 53 -10.25 -18.22 -13.98
C ASP A 53 -8.84 -18.46 -13.47
N ILE A 54 -8.67 -18.38 -12.15
CA ILE A 54 -7.39 -18.69 -11.52
C ILE A 54 -7.14 -20.18 -11.79
N PRO A 55 -6.02 -20.55 -12.45
CA PRO A 55 -5.71 -21.94 -12.77
C PRO A 55 -5.66 -22.74 -11.47
N ASP A 56 -6.05 -24.00 -11.52
CA ASP A 56 -5.94 -24.85 -10.35
C ASP A 56 -4.47 -25.21 -10.12
N PRO A 57 -3.84 -24.82 -9.00
CA PRO A 57 -2.47 -25.23 -8.69
C PRO A 57 -2.26 -26.76 -8.68
N SER A 58 -3.31 -27.55 -8.42
CA SER A 58 -3.22 -29.02 -8.40
C SER A 58 -2.93 -29.62 -9.77
N ASP A 59 -3.31 -28.93 -10.86
CA ASP A 59 -2.96 -29.32 -12.23
C ASP A 59 -1.44 -29.29 -12.48
N TYR A 60 -0.68 -28.66 -11.57
CA TYR A 60 0.77 -28.49 -11.64
C TYR A 60 1.51 -29.16 -10.48
N ASP A 61 0.78 -29.94 -9.66
CA ASP A 61 1.31 -30.74 -8.58
C ASP A 61 2.23 -31.85 -9.12
N ASN A 62 3.44 -31.89 -8.60
CA ASN A 62 4.43 -32.90 -8.94
C ASN A 62 4.74 -33.72 -7.70
N ALA A 63 4.56 -35.03 -7.81
CA ALA A 63 4.85 -35.97 -6.72
C ALA A 63 6.28 -35.83 -6.16
N LEU A 64 7.26 -35.48 -7.01
CA LEU A 64 8.65 -35.27 -6.58
C LEU A 64 8.80 -34.05 -5.68
N ASP A 65 8.15 -32.94 -6.02
CA ASP A 65 8.22 -31.68 -5.26
C ASP A 65 7.48 -31.85 -3.92
N ARG A 66 6.36 -32.58 -3.93
CA ARG A 66 5.64 -32.94 -2.72
C ARG A 66 6.51 -33.76 -1.77
N LEU A 67 7.22 -34.76 -2.27
CA LEU A 67 8.15 -35.56 -1.48
C LEU A 67 9.31 -34.72 -0.94
N ALA A 68 9.86 -33.80 -1.74
CA ALA A 68 10.91 -32.88 -1.31
C ALA A 68 10.45 -31.94 -0.19
N ILE A 69 9.26 -31.35 -0.33
CA ILE A 69 8.65 -30.48 0.70
C ILE A 69 8.38 -31.28 1.97
N LEU A 70 7.80 -32.49 1.88
CA LEU A 70 7.57 -33.36 3.03
C LEU A 70 8.87 -33.72 3.76
N ALA A 71 9.96 -33.96 3.03
CA ALA A 71 11.26 -34.20 3.63
C ALA A 71 11.79 -32.99 4.40
N ILE A 72 11.66 -31.78 3.83
CA ILE A 72 12.07 -30.53 4.50
C ILE A 72 11.20 -30.27 5.75
N LEU A 73 9.89 -30.49 5.67
CA LEU A 73 8.99 -30.32 6.81
C LEU A 73 9.31 -31.27 7.96
N LYS A 74 9.60 -32.53 7.65
CA LYS A 74 10.01 -33.51 8.66
C LYS A 74 11.30 -33.10 9.37
N ASP A 75 12.27 -32.61 8.60
CA ASP A 75 13.53 -32.08 9.12
C ASP A 75 13.32 -30.81 9.96
N ARG A 76 12.44 -29.91 9.52
CA ARG A 76 12.03 -28.72 10.28
C ARG A 76 11.38 -29.10 11.61
N ASP A 77 10.45 -30.05 11.62
CA ASP A 77 9.77 -30.48 12.84
C ASP A 77 10.75 -31.08 13.86
N GLN A 78 11.78 -31.80 13.40
CA GLN A 78 12.88 -32.25 14.27
C GLN A 78 13.68 -31.09 14.87
N LYS A 79 13.97 -30.06 14.08
CA LYS A 79 14.68 -28.85 14.53
C LYS A 79 13.85 -28.03 15.52
N VAL A 80 12.54 -27.91 15.30
CA VAL A 80 11.60 -27.27 16.25
C VAL A 80 11.61 -28.03 17.58
N ALA A 81 11.49 -29.35 17.55
CA ALA A 81 11.57 -30.16 18.76
C ALA A 81 12.91 -29.97 19.48
N TYR A 82 14.02 -29.88 18.75
CA TYR A 82 15.34 -29.61 19.33
C TYR A 82 15.41 -28.22 19.98
N ARG A 83 14.92 -27.17 19.33
CA ARG A 83 14.80 -25.81 19.91
C ARG A 83 14.02 -25.84 21.22
N ASP A 84 12.89 -26.54 21.26
CA ASP A 84 12.06 -26.65 22.47
C ASP A 84 12.81 -27.39 23.61
N THR A 85 13.65 -28.38 23.29
CA THR A 85 14.54 -29.01 24.28
C THR A 85 15.62 -28.06 24.80
N LEU A 86 16.16 -27.17 23.95
CA LEU A 86 17.13 -26.14 24.37
C LEU A 86 16.48 -25.13 25.32
N HIS A 87 15.26 -24.68 25.02
CA HIS A 87 14.50 -23.84 25.93
C HIS A 87 14.23 -24.54 27.27
N SER A 88 13.83 -25.81 27.23
CA SER A 88 13.62 -26.63 28.45
C SER A 88 14.92 -26.78 29.26
N ARG A 89 16.06 -27.01 28.61
CA ARG A 89 17.39 -27.06 29.25
C ARG A 89 17.74 -25.73 29.89
N ALA A 90 17.50 -24.62 29.21
CA ALA A 90 17.75 -23.28 29.76
C ALA A 90 16.93 -23.00 31.04
N GLU A 91 15.68 -23.50 31.09
CA GLU A 91 14.82 -23.41 32.26
C GLU A 91 15.32 -24.28 33.42
N LEU A 92 15.70 -25.54 33.15
CA LEU A 92 16.26 -26.47 34.14
C LEU A 92 17.56 -25.96 34.78
N GLU A 93 18.43 -25.33 33.99
CA GLU A 93 19.70 -24.75 34.46
C GLU A 93 19.51 -23.47 35.30
N ASN A 94 18.26 -23.09 35.63
CA ASN A 94 17.93 -21.93 36.44
C ASN A 94 18.59 -20.63 35.91
N LEU A 95 18.75 -20.53 34.59
CA LEU A 95 19.18 -19.29 33.92
C LEU A 95 18.14 -18.17 34.11
N ARG A 96 16.98 -18.46 34.73
CA ARG A 96 15.99 -17.50 35.24
C ARG A 96 16.08 -17.13 36.75
N ALA A 97 16.63 -17.92 37.69
CA ALA A 97 16.97 -17.50 39.08
C ALA A 97 17.54 -18.60 40.00
N THR A 98 18.52 -18.25 40.88
CA THR A 98 18.63 -18.54 42.36
C THR A 98 20.07 -18.56 42.92
N LYS A 99 20.20 -18.21 44.21
CA LYS A 99 21.41 -18.01 45.05
C LYS A 99 21.83 -19.30 45.76
N GLY A 100 23.14 -19.51 46.00
CA GLY A 100 23.60 -20.42 47.06
C GLY A 100 24.74 -21.43 46.77
N SER A 101 25.37 -21.46 45.59
CA SER A 101 26.26 -22.59 45.21
C SER A 101 27.78 -22.42 45.42
N GLY A 102 28.26 -21.38 46.08
CA GLY A 102 29.69 -21.29 46.47
C GLY A 102 30.74 -21.14 45.34
N TYR A 103 30.36 -21.25 44.07
CA TYR A 103 31.22 -20.94 42.91
C TYR A 103 31.03 -19.49 42.42
N SER A 104 32.05 -18.88 41.79
CA SER A 104 31.92 -17.57 41.13
C SER A 104 30.84 -17.61 40.04
N ARG A 105 29.71 -16.98 40.34
CA ARG A 105 28.39 -17.07 39.67
C ARG A 105 28.33 -16.59 38.22
N TYR A 106 29.31 -15.82 37.78
CA TYR A 106 29.21 -15.05 36.54
C TYR A 106 29.76 -15.82 35.34
N ASP A 107 30.86 -16.57 35.50
CA ASP A 107 31.59 -17.14 34.37
C ASP A 107 30.96 -18.44 33.85
N THR A 108 30.55 -19.35 34.73
CA THR A 108 29.91 -20.62 34.35
C THR A 108 28.51 -20.42 33.80
N ARG A 109 27.70 -19.52 34.38
CA ARG A 109 26.36 -19.19 33.83
C ARG A 109 26.44 -18.44 32.52
N ARG A 110 27.41 -17.52 32.38
CA ARG A 110 27.66 -16.83 31.12
C ARG A 110 28.13 -17.80 30.04
N ALA A 111 28.98 -18.78 30.38
CA ALA A 111 29.41 -19.82 29.45
C ALA A 111 28.25 -20.69 28.98
N ILE A 112 27.44 -21.23 29.90
CA ILE A 112 26.28 -22.08 29.57
C ILE A 112 25.21 -21.30 28.80
N ALA A 113 24.92 -20.06 29.20
CA ALA A 113 23.98 -19.21 28.47
C ALA A 113 24.51 -18.84 27.07
N SER A 114 25.80 -18.57 26.93
CA SER A 114 26.43 -18.29 25.63
C SER A 114 26.40 -19.52 24.72
N GLU A 115 26.58 -20.72 25.28
CA GLU A 115 26.50 -21.98 24.54
C GLU A 115 25.07 -22.24 24.06
N ILE A 116 24.08 -22.16 24.95
CA ILE A 116 22.67 -22.35 24.61
C ILE A 116 22.19 -21.32 23.59
N ASN A 117 22.53 -20.03 23.76
CA ASN A 117 22.14 -18.99 22.80
C ASN A 117 22.77 -19.25 21.42
N LYS A 118 24.04 -19.66 21.37
CA LYS A 118 24.70 -20.00 20.10
C LYS A 118 24.01 -21.17 19.39
N GLU A 119 23.56 -22.17 20.15
CA GLU A 119 22.78 -23.28 19.60
C GLU A 119 21.38 -22.85 19.15
N LEU A 120 20.69 -21.99 19.90
CA LEU A 120 19.41 -21.42 19.50
C LEU A 120 19.54 -20.61 18.21
N ASP A 121 20.52 -19.71 18.12
CA ASP A 121 20.79 -18.91 16.93
C ASP A 121 21.03 -19.80 15.69
N PHE A 122 21.80 -20.88 15.86
CA PHE A 122 22.05 -21.85 14.80
C PHE A 122 20.77 -22.57 14.36
N VAL A 123 19.93 -23.00 15.31
CA VAL A 123 18.66 -23.70 15.00
C VAL A 123 17.66 -22.75 14.34
N GLU A 124 17.57 -21.50 14.80
CA GLU A 124 16.73 -20.47 14.19
C GLU A 124 17.16 -20.15 12.76
N GLN A 125 18.47 -20.07 12.51
CA GLN A 125 19.00 -19.90 11.16
C GLN A 125 18.63 -21.08 10.26
N GLU A 126 18.79 -22.31 10.74
CA GLU A 126 18.42 -23.52 9.99
C GLU A 126 16.91 -23.66 9.73
N LEU A 127 16.08 -23.17 10.66
CA LEU A 127 14.63 -23.09 10.48
C LEU A 127 14.27 -22.09 9.39
N SER A 128 14.88 -20.90 9.43
CA SER A 128 14.73 -19.87 8.39
C SER A 128 15.18 -20.39 7.01
N ASP A 129 16.31 -21.09 6.94
CA ASP A 129 16.79 -21.72 5.71
C ASP A 129 15.82 -22.79 5.18
N SER A 130 15.19 -23.56 6.07
CA SER A 130 14.17 -24.55 5.70
C SER A 130 12.92 -23.88 5.12
N GLU A 131 12.47 -22.78 5.71
CA GLU A 131 11.38 -21.95 5.17
C GLU A 131 11.73 -21.38 3.81
N GLN A 132 12.95 -20.85 3.66
CA GLN A 132 13.43 -20.32 2.38
C GLN A 132 13.51 -21.40 1.31
N ARG A 133 13.94 -22.62 1.62
CA ARG A 133 13.95 -23.75 0.65
C ARG A 133 12.55 -24.16 0.23
N ILE A 134 11.61 -24.22 1.17
CA ILE A 134 10.18 -24.47 0.85
C ILE A 134 9.67 -23.35 -0.06
N TYR A 135 9.99 -22.09 0.28
CA TYR A 135 9.66 -20.93 -0.55
C TYR A 135 10.28 -21.06 -1.94
N ASP A 136 11.55 -21.42 -2.08
CA ASP A 136 12.25 -21.52 -3.37
C ASP A 136 11.74 -22.66 -4.25
N ILE A 137 11.43 -23.83 -3.67
CA ILE A 137 10.81 -24.95 -4.41
C ILE A 137 9.45 -24.52 -4.95
N ARG A 138 8.68 -23.82 -4.11
CA ARG A 138 7.40 -23.25 -4.52
C ARG A 138 7.65 -22.20 -5.60
N TYR A 139 8.44 -21.17 -5.31
CA TYR A 139 8.72 -19.97 -6.11
C TYR A 139 9.42 -20.23 -7.44
N ASN A 140 10.32 -21.21 -7.56
CA ASN A 140 10.91 -21.57 -8.85
C ASN A 140 9.87 -22.12 -9.84
N ARG A 141 8.68 -22.53 -9.36
CA ARG A 141 7.51 -22.82 -10.21
C ARG A 141 6.57 -21.60 -10.37
N PHE A 142 6.77 -20.50 -9.62
CA PHE A 142 6.06 -19.20 -9.72
C PHE A 142 6.43 -18.38 -10.98
N GLY A 143 7.00 -18.99 -12.03
CA GLY A 143 6.84 -18.52 -13.42
C GLY A 143 5.39 -18.59 -13.93
N MET A 144 4.44 -18.33 -13.03
CA MET A 144 3.08 -18.84 -12.92
C MET A 144 2.26 -18.52 -14.16
N PHE A 145 1.89 -19.59 -14.86
CA PHE A 145 0.86 -19.60 -15.89
C PHE A 145 1.08 -18.48 -16.93
N PRO A 146 2.09 -18.58 -17.82
CA PRO A 146 2.40 -17.51 -18.76
C PRO A 146 1.17 -17.06 -19.57
N ASP A 147 0.29 -18.00 -19.90
CA ASP A 147 -0.98 -17.72 -20.58
C ASP A 147 -2.00 -17.03 -19.68
N TRP A 148 -2.21 -17.50 -18.44
CA TRP A 148 -3.11 -16.81 -17.49
C TRP A 148 -2.58 -15.43 -17.13
N LYS A 149 -1.28 -15.26 -16.89
CA LYS A 149 -0.64 -13.96 -16.62
C LYS A 149 -0.83 -13.00 -17.78
N LYS A 150 -0.71 -13.49 -19.02
CA LYS A 150 -0.98 -12.69 -20.21
C LYS A 150 -2.46 -12.30 -20.28
N LEU A 151 -3.37 -13.24 -20.05
CA LEU A 151 -4.82 -13.00 -20.05
C LEU A 151 -5.23 -12.05 -18.91
N SER A 152 -4.66 -12.20 -17.72
CA SER A 152 -4.93 -11.38 -16.54
C SER A 152 -4.40 -9.96 -16.73
N HIS A 153 -3.18 -9.78 -17.25
CA HIS A 153 -2.67 -8.45 -17.62
C HIS A 153 -3.54 -7.77 -18.69
N GLN A 154 -3.99 -8.52 -19.71
CA GLN A 154 -4.91 -7.98 -20.72
C GLN A 154 -6.25 -7.58 -20.09
N TRP A 155 -6.78 -8.41 -19.19
CA TRP A 155 -8.01 -8.16 -18.47
C TRP A 155 -7.91 -6.93 -17.56
N ILE A 156 -6.86 -6.84 -16.73
CA ILE A 156 -6.55 -5.69 -15.86
C ILE A 156 -6.49 -4.43 -16.71
N ARG A 157 -5.70 -4.43 -17.78
CA ARG A 157 -5.56 -3.26 -18.67
C ARG A 157 -6.92 -2.82 -19.23
N ARG A 158 -7.75 -3.76 -19.70
CA ARG A 158 -9.09 -3.45 -20.23
C ARG A 158 -10.01 -2.88 -19.15
N LYS A 159 -10.05 -3.50 -17.96
CA LYS A 159 -10.88 -3.03 -16.84
C LYS A 159 -10.43 -1.67 -16.30
N SER A 160 -9.13 -1.44 -16.18
CA SER A 160 -8.57 -0.13 -15.79
C SER A 160 -8.95 0.97 -16.78
N ILE A 161 -8.94 0.69 -18.10
CA ILE A 161 -9.37 1.65 -19.12
C ILE A 161 -10.87 2.00 -18.96
N GLY A 162 -11.73 1.00 -18.75
CA GLY A 162 -13.16 1.24 -18.53
C GLY A 162 -13.44 2.03 -17.25
N TYR A 163 -12.75 1.68 -16.17
CA TYR A 163 -12.84 2.38 -14.89
C TYR A 163 -12.35 3.83 -15.00
N ALA A 164 -11.22 4.06 -15.67
CA ALA A 164 -10.70 5.38 -15.95
C ALA A 164 -11.69 6.23 -16.76
N ALA A 165 -12.32 5.64 -17.78
CA ALA A 165 -13.32 6.31 -18.59
C ALA A 165 -14.57 6.69 -17.78
N GLU A 166 -15.03 5.82 -16.89
CA GLU A 166 -16.16 6.10 -16.01
C GLU A 166 -15.87 7.26 -15.06
N ILE A 167 -14.70 7.26 -14.41
CA ILE A 167 -14.24 8.38 -13.57
C ILE A 167 -14.17 9.66 -14.39
N SER A 168 -13.50 9.60 -15.55
CA SER A 168 -13.32 10.73 -16.46
C SER A 168 -14.66 11.38 -16.85
N LEU A 169 -15.66 10.57 -17.21
CA LEU A 169 -17.01 11.03 -17.52
C LEU A 169 -17.71 11.66 -16.31
N LYS A 170 -17.58 11.09 -15.11
CA LYS A 170 -18.17 11.66 -13.89
C LYS A 170 -17.58 13.04 -13.58
N TYR A 171 -16.26 13.18 -13.61
CA TYR A 171 -15.61 14.47 -13.35
C TYR A 171 -15.94 15.50 -14.43
N PHE A 172 -15.97 15.08 -15.69
CA PHE A 172 -16.41 15.94 -16.81
C PHE A 172 -17.84 16.45 -16.60
N ALA A 173 -18.77 15.57 -16.24
CA ALA A 173 -20.16 15.92 -15.98
C ALA A 173 -20.33 16.83 -14.74
N ILE A 174 -19.60 16.55 -13.66
CA ILE A 174 -19.59 17.38 -12.44
C ILE A 174 -19.10 18.79 -12.77
N ILE A 175 -17.99 18.91 -13.49
CA ILE A 175 -17.39 20.22 -13.83
C ILE A 175 -18.33 21.01 -14.74
N LEU A 176 -18.89 20.40 -15.79
CA LEU A 176 -19.89 21.06 -16.64
C LEU A 176 -21.11 21.51 -15.84
N SER A 177 -21.63 20.66 -14.94
CA SER A 177 -22.80 20.98 -14.11
C SER A 177 -22.50 22.13 -13.14
N SER A 178 -21.35 22.09 -12.46
CA SER A 178 -20.92 23.15 -11.54
C SER A 178 -20.77 24.49 -12.27
N LEU A 179 -20.24 24.49 -13.48
CA LEU A 179 -20.08 25.71 -14.29
C LEU A 179 -21.42 26.25 -14.81
N PHE A 180 -22.36 25.37 -15.15
CA PHE A 180 -23.73 25.76 -15.47
C PHE A 180 -24.45 26.41 -14.27
N ILE A 181 -24.27 25.85 -13.07
CA ILE A 181 -24.83 26.39 -11.83
C ILE A 181 -24.19 27.75 -11.50
N LEU A 182 -22.86 27.85 -11.57
CA LEU A 182 -22.13 29.11 -11.36
C LEU A 182 -22.60 30.21 -12.31
N LYS A 183 -22.80 29.89 -13.59
CA LYS A 183 -23.34 30.84 -14.58
C LYS A 183 -24.71 31.39 -14.16
N LYS A 184 -25.59 30.51 -13.65
CA LYS A 184 -26.97 30.87 -13.31
C LYS A 184 -27.08 31.66 -12.00
N TYR A 185 -26.29 31.30 -10.98
CA TYR A 185 -26.48 31.80 -9.61
C TYR A 185 -25.36 32.74 -9.13
N ALA A 186 -24.20 32.75 -9.77
CA ALA A 186 -23.04 33.57 -9.37
C ALA A 186 -22.24 34.08 -10.60
N PRO A 187 -22.83 34.98 -11.41
CA PRO A 187 -22.25 35.41 -12.69
C PRO A 187 -20.88 36.09 -12.56
N SER A 188 -20.63 36.84 -11.49
CA SER A 188 -19.33 37.49 -11.25
C SER A 188 -18.20 36.46 -11.01
N TRP A 189 -18.47 35.43 -10.23
CA TRP A 189 -17.55 34.30 -10.02
C TRP A 189 -17.37 33.50 -11.30
N TYR A 190 -18.45 33.30 -12.05
CA TYR A 190 -18.40 32.65 -13.36
C TYR A 190 -17.46 33.39 -14.32
N GLU A 191 -17.56 34.72 -14.45
CA GLU A 191 -16.68 35.49 -15.32
C GLU A 191 -15.22 35.43 -14.86
N ALA A 192 -14.98 35.58 -13.55
CA ALA A 192 -13.63 35.48 -12.98
C ALA A 192 -12.96 34.13 -13.28
N ILE A 193 -13.71 33.03 -13.14
CA ILE A 193 -13.21 31.67 -13.42
C ILE A 193 -13.07 31.43 -14.93
N ALA A 194 -14.01 31.89 -15.74
CA ALA A 194 -14.03 31.60 -17.17
C ALA A 194 -13.04 32.46 -17.98
N THR A 195 -12.66 33.64 -17.51
CA THR A 195 -11.80 34.59 -18.25
C THR A 195 -10.43 34.01 -18.65
N PRO A 196 -9.66 33.34 -17.75
CA PRO A 196 -8.40 32.69 -18.14
C PRO A 196 -8.60 31.62 -19.22
N PHE A 197 -9.67 30.84 -19.11
CA PHE A 197 -9.99 29.79 -20.08
C PHE A 197 -10.55 30.37 -21.39
N ALA A 198 -11.24 31.52 -21.37
CA ALA A 198 -11.71 32.21 -22.56
C ALA A 198 -10.53 32.72 -23.39
N TYR A 199 -9.52 33.28 -22.73
CA TYR A 199 -8.26 33.66 -23.38
C TYR A 199 -7.59 32.45 -24.04
N ILE A 200 -7.45 31.33 -23.32
CA ILE A 200 -6.89 30.09 -23.86
C ILE A 200 -7.76 29.57 -25.02
N SER A 201 -9.08 29.55 -24.87
CA SER A 201 -10.02 29.01 -25.85
C SER A 201 -10.03 29.77 -27.17
N ARG A 202 -9.69 31.06 -27.15
CA ARG A 202 -9.58 31.89 -28.36
C ARG A 202 -8.48 31.41 -29.30
N TYR A 203 -7.37 30.93 -28.71
CA TYR A 203 -6.26 30.34 -29.46
C TYR A 203 -6.46 28.85 -29.72
N VAL A 204 -7.25 28.19 -28.87
CA VAL A 204 -7.51 26.76 -28.95
C VAL A 204 -8.69 26.56 -29.94
N ILE A 205 -9.95 26.79 -29.59
CA ILE A 205 -11.11 26.32 -30.39
C ILE A 205 -11.50 27.27 -31.56
N PHE A 206 -10.80 28.40 -31.77
CA PHE A 206 -11.08 29.39 -32.84
C PHE A 206 -12.57 29.77 -32.97
N HIS A 207 -13.22 30.06 -31.85
CA HIS A 207 -14.62 30.48 -31.85
C HIS A 207 -14.77 31.85 -31.17
N ASP A 208 -14.85 32.90 -31.98
CA ASP A 208 -15.09 34.27 -31.50
C ASP A 208 -16.57 34.49 -31.10
N ASP A 209 -17.50 33.65 -31.60
CA ASP A 209 -18.94 33.81 -31.36
C ASP A 209 -19.39 33.37 -29.95
N TYR A 210 -18.65 32.44 -29.31
CA TYR A 210 -19.01 31.87 -28.00
C TYR A 210 -17.78 31.58 -27.11
N PRO A 211 -16.99 32.60 -26.73
CA PRO A 211 -15.71 32.41 -26.04
C PRO A 211 -15.85 31.71 -24.70
N PHE A 212 -16.95 31.95 -23.99
CA PHE A 212 -17.21 31.30 -22.70
C PHE A 212 -17.62 29.83 -22.84
N LEU A 213 -18.35 29.43 -23.89
CA LEU A 213 -18.68 28.02 -24.11
C LEU A 213 -17.41 27.22 -24.45
N ALA A 214 -16.56 27.79 -25.30
CA ALA A 214 -15.27 27.20 -25.66
C ALA A 214 -14.34 27.05 -24.44
N ALA A 215 -14.29 28.05 -23.58
CA ALA A 215 -13.57 28.00 -22.30
C ALA A 215 -13.96 26.80 -21.44
N PHE A 216 -15.25 26.45 -21.38
CA PHE A 216 -15.73 25.32 -20.59
C PHE A 216 -15.44 23.97 -21.19
N LEU A 217 -15.52 23.83 -22.50
CA LEU A 217 -15.12 22.59 -23.16
C LEU A 217 -13.63 22.31 -22.94
N VAL A 218 -12.79 23.37 -22.96
CA VAL A 218 -11.37 23.25 -22.63
C VAL A 218 -11.16 22.84 -21.16
N ALA A 219 -11.78 23.55 -20.21
CA ALA A 219 -11.61 23.26 -18.79
C ALA A 219 -12.11 21.85 -18.41
N ALA A 220 -13.30 21.48 -18.90
CA ALA A 220 -13.87 20.15 -18.68
C ALA A 220 -13.04 19.07 -19.37
N GLY A 221 -12.55 19.30 -20.59
CA GLY A 221 -11.67 18.39 -21.30
C GLY A 221 -10.36 18.12 -20.56
N ILE A 222 -9.67 19.17 -20.11
CA ILE A 222 -8.42 19.06 -19.34
C ILE A 222 -8.64 18.24 -18.06
N ALA A 223 -9.68 18.57 -17.29
CA ALA A 223 -9.98 17.87 -16.06
C ALA A 223 -10.41 16.42 -16.31
N GLY A 224 -11.19 16.17 -17.37
CA GLY A 224 -11.59 14.84 -17.81
C GLY A 224 -10.38 13.97 -18.18
N TYR A 225 -9.45 14.49 -18.97
CA TYR A 225 -8.20 13.78 -19.30
C TYR A 225 -7.32 13.51 -18.09
N SER A 226 -7.22 14.48 -17.17
CA SER A 226 -6.46 14.33 -15.93
C SER A 226 -7.07 13.25 -15.04
N ALA A 227 -8.40 13.25 -14.89
CA ALA A 227 -9.14 12.24 -14.17
C ALA A 227 -9.03 10.85 -14.81
N PHE A 228 -8.96 10.77 -16.15
CA PHE A 228 -8.70 9.52 -16.86
C PHE A 228 -7.33 8.94 -16.52
N ALA A 229 -6.26 9.77 -16.59
CA ALA A 229 -4.91 9.33 -16.30
C ALA A 229 -4.76 8.82 -14.85
N LEU A 230 -5.29 9.57 -13.88
CA LEU A 230 -5.29 9.16 -12.47
C LEU A 230 -6.16 7.93 -12.23
N GLY A 231 -7.35 7.89 -12.83
CA GLY A 231 -8.27 6.76 -12.74
C GLY A 231 -7.66 5.47 -13.31
N TYR A 232 -6.87 5.56 -14.38
CA TYR A 232 -6.16 4.42 -14.96
C TYR A 232 -5.12 3.85 -13.99
N LEU A 233 -4.30 4.72 -13.38
CA LEU A 233 -3.28 4.30 -12.40
C LEU A 233 -3.93 3.68 -11.16
N HIS A 234 -5.00 4.30 -10.65
CA HIS A 234 -5.75 3.75 -9.52
C HIS A 234 -6.39 2.40 -9.86
N GLY A 235 -7.02 2.29 -11.05
CA GLY A 235 -7.62 1.07 -11.54
C GLY A 235 -6.58 -0.06 -11.66
N GLN A 236 -5.40 0.22 -12.20
CA GLN A 236 -4.32 -0.78 -12.27
C GLN A 236 -3.95 -1.33 -10.88
N ARG A 237 -3.75 -0.46 -9.89
CA ARG A 237 -3.43 -0.90 -8.52
C ARG A 237 -4.56 -1.73 -7.90
N LYS A 238 -5.81 -1.25 -8.04
CA LYS A 238 -7.00 -1.90 -7.48
C LYS A 238 -7.24 -3.31 -8.05
N PHE A 239 -7.13 -3.47 -9.38
CA PHE A 239 -7.39 -4.77 -10.01
C PHE A 239 -6.22 -5.73 -9.86
N LEU A 240 -4.98 -5.21 -9.78
CA LEU A 240 -3.81 -6.02 -9.45
C LEU A 240 -3.94 -6.59 -8.04
N SER A 241 -4.21 -5.74 -7.03
CA SER A 241 -4.35 -6.20 -5.64
C SER A 241 -5.48 -7.22 -5.47
N MET A 242 -6.59 -7.05 -6.19
CA MET A 242 -7.69 -8.00 -6.18
C MET A 242 -7.29 -9.39 -6.71
N ILE A 243 -6.51 -9.43 -7.80
CA ILE A 243 -6.02 -10.69 -8.37
C ILE A 243 -4.97 -11.32 -7.46
N ASP A 244 -4.05 -10.53 -6.92
CA ASP A 244 -3.02 -11.01 -6.01
C ASP A 244 -3.65 -11.62 -4.75
N HIS A 245 -4.64 -10.96 -4.15
CA HIS A 245 -5.38 -11.52 -3.01
C HIS A 245 -6.09 -12.82 -3.38
N ALA A 246 -6.83 -12.87 -4.49
CA ALA A 246 -7.55 -14.08 -4.88
C ALA A 246 -6.61 -15.25 -5.17
N LEU A 247 -5.43 -14.99 -5.75
CA LEU A 247 -4.40 -15.99 -6.01
C LEU A 247 -3.78 -16.51 -4.70
N VAL A 248 -3.44 -15.60 -3.78
CA VAL A 248 -2.92 -15.97 -2.44
C VAL A 248 -3.93 -16.79 -1.66
N THR A 249 -5.21 -16.38 -1.61
CA THR A 249 -6.26 -17.11 -0.91
C THR A 249 -6.43 -18.53 -1.46
N ARG A 250 -6.46 -18.67 -2.79
CA ARG A 250 -6.57 -20.00 -3.41
C ARG A 250 -5.35 -20.85 -3.14
N TRP A 251 -4.15 -20.28 -3.17
CA TRP A 251 -2.92 -20.98 -2.81
C TRP A 251 -2.94 -21.48 -1.36
N LEU A 252 -3.32 -20.63 -0.41
CA LEU A 252 -3.41 -20.98 1.01
C LEU A 252 -4.43 -22.10 1.28
N SER A 253 -5.61 -22.05 0.64
CA SER A 253 -6.63 -23.10 0.78
C SER A 253 -6.14 -24.48 0.33
N MET A 254 -5.12 -24.53 -0.52
CA MET A 254 -4.54 -25.78 -1.00
C MET A 254 -3.35 -26.24 -0.16
N GLU A 255 -2.60 -25.29 0.40
CA GLU A 255 -1.60 -25.60 1.42
C GLU A 255 -2.22 -26.35 2.61
N GLU A 256 -3.43 -25.95 3.01
CA GLU A 256 -4.25 -26.65 4.02
C GLU A 256 -4.56 -28.11 3.64
N ASN A 257 -4.66 -28.43 2.34
CA ASN A 257 -4.90 -29.79 1.87
C ASN A 257 -3.61 -30.62 1.72
N TRP A 258 -2.43 -29.99 1.66
CA TRP A 258 -1.14 -30.65 1.40
C TRP A 258 -0.38 -30.98 2.68
N HIS A 259 -0.61 -30.23 3.75
CA HIS A 259 -0.09 -30.56 5.07
C HIS A 259 -1.14 -31.36 5.84
N PRO A 260 -0.94 -32.66 6.14
CA PRO A 260 -1.64 -33.22 7.29
C PRO A 260 -1.22 -32.37 8.50
N ALA A 261 -2.19 -31.82 9.23
CA ALA A 261 -1.97 -30.93 10.37
C ALA A 261 -0.68 -31.30 11.12
N SER A 262 0.38 -30.51 10.93
CA SER A 262 1.58 -30.62 11.75
C SER A 262 1.12 -30.42 13.19
N SER A 263 1.72 -31.13 14.16
CA SER A 263 1.39 -30.95 15.58
C SER A 263 1.66 -29.53 16.08
N TYR A 264 2.21 -28.66 15.23
CA TYR A 264 2.48 -27.25 15.45
C TYR A 264 1.77 -26.34 14.41
N ASP A 265 0.51 -26.64 14.05
CA ASP A 265 -0.38 -25.65 13.42
C ASP A 265 -0.80 -24.52 14.41
N CYS A 266 0.16 -24.02 15.20
CA CYS A 266 0.04 -22.85 16.06
C CYS A 266 0.36 -21.54 15.33
N PHE A 267 0.72 -21.63 14.05
CA PHE A 267 0.88 -20.51 13.13
C PHE A 267 -0.20 -20.53 12.03
N GLN A 268 -1.42 -20.98 12.36
CA GLN A 268 -2.59 -20.47 11.66
C GLN A 268 -2.56 -18.95 11.81
N VAL A 269 -2.10 -18.32 10.75
CA VAL A 269 -2.28 -16.92 10.40
C VAL A 269 -3.58 -16.46 11.02
N TYR A 270 -3.48 -15.46 11.90
CA TYR A 270 -4.50 -14.50 12.30
C TYR A 270 -5.67 -14.45 11.30
N ARG A 271 -6.57 -15.44 11.41
CA ARG A 271 -7.88 -15.41 10.79
C ARG A 271 -8.64 -14.59 11.80
N ASP A 272 -8.70 -13.29 11.56
CA ASP A 272 -9.74 -12.49 12.22
C ASP A 272 -11.03 -13.30 12.04
N PRO A 273 -11.68 -13.77 13.12
CA PRO A 273 -13.02 -14.27 12.96
C PRO A 273 -13.79 -13.11 12.33
N VAL A 274 -14.40 -13.38 11.17
CA VAL A 274 -15.45 -12.52 10.65
C VAL A 274 -16.47 -12.43 11.79
N ILE A 275 -16.43 -11.32 12.52
CA ILE A 275 -17.48 -10.95 13.46
C ILE A 275 -18.65 -10.55 12.57
N GLU A 276 -19.41 -11.54 12.12
CA GLU A 276 -20.76 -11.34 11.65
C GLU A 276 -21.63 -11.14 12.90
N ASP A 277 -21.99 -9.87 13.08
CA ASP A 277 -23.11 -9.34 13.84
C ASP A 277 -23.03 -9.34 15.38
N ALA A 278 -22.54 -8.21 15.92
CA ALA A 278 -23.15 -7.56 17.09
C ALA A 278 -22.87 -6.05 17.06
N ASP A 279 -23.80 -5.34 16.43
CA ASP A 279 -24.19 -3.93 16.60
C ASP A 279 -23.09 -2.88 16.90
N ASP A 280 -22.57 -2.69 18.08
CA ASP A 280 -22.29 -1.34 18.61
C ASP A 280 -21.39 -0.40 17.76
N GLY A 281 -22.04 0.53 17.05
CA GLY A 281 -21.42 1.59 16.28
C GLY A 281 -20.44 2.44 17.09
N ARG A 282 -19.16 2.42 16.68
CA ARG A 282 -18.18 3.53 16.78
C ARG A 282 -16.83 3.16 16.13
N PHE A 283 -16.84 2.84 14.83
CA PHE A 283 -15.61 2.98 14.04
C PHE A 283 -15.48 4.46 13.64
N LEU A 284 -14.91 5.25 14.55
CA LEU A 284 -14.37 6.55 14.20
C LEU A 284 -13.28 6.32 13.17
N ALA A 285 -13.59 6.74 11.95
CA ALA A 285 -12.62 6.98 10.90
C ALA A 285 -11.44 7.75 11.49
N ALA A 286 -10.24 7.19 11.37
CA ALA A 286 -9.00 7.91 11.59
C ALA A 286 -8.89 8.98 10.49
N ASP A 287 -9.43 10.15 10.82
CA ASP A 287 -9.16 11.40 10.15
C ASP A 287 -7.70 11.77 10.41
N SER A 288 -6.88 11.64 9.38
CA SER A 288 -5.57 12.26 9.35
C SER A 288 -5.74 13.78 9.33
N SER A 289 -5.15 14.48 10.32
CA SER A 289 -4.81 15.92 10.35
C SER A 289 -5.64 16.90 11.20
N THR A 290 -5.98 16.55 12.45
CA THR A 290 -6.19 17.57 13.51
C THR A 290 -5.54 17.14 14.83
N GLY A 291 -4.94 18.08 15.57
CA GLY A 291 -4.00 17.84 16.65
C GLY A 291 -4.57 17.04 17.82
N GLU A 292 -4.16 15.77 17.95
CA GLU A 292 -4.31 15.01 19.19
C GLU A 292 -3.54 15.72 20.30
N HIS A 293 -4.24 16.04 21.38
CA HIS A 293 -3.65 16.71 22.53
C HIS A 293 -2.86 15.69 23.34
N TRP A 294 -1.69 16.08 23.86
CA TRP A 294 -0.78 15.17 24.59
C TRP A 294 -1.44 14.45 25.78
N THR A 295 -2.52 15.01 26.33
CA THR A 295 -3.35 14.42 27.39
C THR A 295 -4.01 13.11 26.95
N ASP A 296 -4.44 13.05 25.70
CA ASP A 296 -5.19 11.91 25.16
C ASP A 296 -4.23 10.76 24.84
N VAL A 297 -3.06 11.08 24.29
CA VAL A 297 -2.00 10.10 23.96
C VAL A 297 -1.34 9.52 25.21
N LEU A 298 -1.12 10.33 26.26
CA LEU A 298 -0.54 9.88 27.53
C LEU A 298 -1.57 9.37 28.54
N GLY A 299 -2.88 9.50 28.25
CA GLY A 299 -3.97 9.06 29.12
C GLY A 299 -4.01 9.79 30.46
N VAL A 300 -3.62 11.07 30.48
CA VAL A 300 -3.54 11.91 31.69
C VAL A 300 -4.49 13.10 31.60
N ALA A 301 -5.02 13.53 32.74
CA ALA A 301 -5.88 14.69 32.81
C ALA A 301 -5.13 15.99 32.41
N SER A 302 -5.86 16.99 31.91
CA SER A 302 -5.27 18.28 31.48
C SER A 302 -4.55 19.04 32.60
N ASP A 303 -4.94 18.80 33.85
CA ASP A 303 -4.37 19.36 35.07
C ASP A 303 -3.23 18.52 35.66
N ALA A 304 -2.86 17.39 35.05
CA ALA A 304 -1.81 16.48 35.54
C ALA A 304 -0.49 17.21 35.85
N THR A 305 0.13 16.78 36.95
CA THR A 305 1.41 17.30 37.45
C THR A 305 2.59 16.75 36.64
N PRO A 306 3.76 17.42 36.63
CA PRO A 306 4.95 16.93 35.94
C PRO A 306 5.38 15.51 36.28
N ASP A 307 5.19 15.09 37.53
CA ASP A 307 5.56 13.76 38.01
C ASP A 307 4.56 12.70 37.53
N GLU A 308 3.27 13.02 37.44
CA GLU A 308 2.24 12.15 36.89
C GLU A 308 2.42 11.94 35.38
N VAL A 309 2.78 13.00 34.64
CA VAL A 309 3.11 12.90 33.20
C VAL A 309 4.32 11.99 32.97
N LYS A 310 5.38 12.14 33.77
CA LYS A 310 6.56 11.25 33.70
C LYS A 310 6.24 9.81 34.07
N ALA A 311 5.38 9.59 35.05
CA ALA A 311 4.96 8.26 35.47
C ALA A 311 4.13 7.56 34.39
N ALA A 312 3.16 8.28 33.79
CA ALA A 312 2.33 7.78 32.69
C ALA A 312 3.16 7.44 31.45
N TYR A 313 4.07 8.34 31.03
CA TYR A 313 5.00 8.07 29.94
C TYR A 313 5.83 6.80 30.17
N ARG A 314 6.40 6.64 31.37
CA ARG A 314 7.19 5.44 31.72
C ARG A 314 6.36 4.16 31.71
N ALA A 315 5.09 4.24 32.10
CA ALA A 315 4.19 3.09 32.09
C ALA A 315 3.86 2.66 30.65
N ILE A 316 3.53 3.61 29.78
CA ILE A 316 3.14 3.35 28.39
C ILE A 316 4.36 2.94 27.54
N ILE A 317 5.51 3.62 27.68
CA ILE A 317 6.71 3.24 26.90
C ILE A 317 7.20 1.83 27.25
N LYS A 318 6.97 1.39 28.50
CA LYS A 318 7.32 0.04 28.95
C LYS A 318 6.41 -1.03 28.34
N SER A 319 5.20 -0.72 27.87
CA SER A 319 4.37 -1.68 27.13
C SER A 319 4.78 -1.81 25.66
N TYR A 320 5.33 -0.76 25.06
CA TYR A 320 5.72 -0.73 23.63
C TYR A 320 7.22 -0.90 23.38
N HIS A 321 8.05 -1.08 24.41
CA HIS A 321 9.51 -1.24 24.27
C HIS A 321 9.87 -2.44 23.38
N SER A 322 10.90 -2.27 22.53
CA SER A 322 11.40 -3.28 21.58
C SER A 322 11.59 -4.66 22.22
N ASP A 323 12.25 -4.75 23.38
CA ASP A 323 12.44 -6.02 24.11
C ASP A 323 11.14 -6.81 24.40
N ARG A 324 9.98 -6.14 24.49
CA ARG A 324 8.69 -6.82 24.72
C ARG A 324 7.94 -7.18 23.45
N VAL A 325 8.31 -6.59 22.33
CA VAL A 325 7.68 -6.81 21.02
C VAL A 325 8.57 -7.59 20.05
N VAL A 326 9.83 -7.86 20.39
CA VAL A 326 10.76 -8.70 19.61
C VAL A 326 10.24 -10.13 19.44
N GLY A 327 9.52 -10.67 20.43
CA GLY A 327 8.84 -11.97 20.33
C GLY A 327 7.46 -11.91 19.63
N LEU A 328 6.99 -10.73 19.23
CA LEU A 328 5.76 -10.54 18.48
C LEU A 328 6.08 -10.41 16.99
N GLY A 329 5.19 -10.89 16.12
CA GLY A 329 5.41 -10.87 14.67
C GLY A 329 5.66 -9.46 14.09
N PRO A 330 6.24 -9.37 12.87
CA PRO A 330 6.75 -8.12 12.29
C PRO A 330 5.70 -7.00 12.16
N LYS A 331 4.42 -7.35 12.02
CA LYS A 331 3.32 -6.38 11.98
C LYS A 331 3.12 -5.67 13.32
N LEU A 332 3.26 -6.38 14.44
CA LEU A 332 3.14 -5.81 15.79
C LEU A 332 4.38 -5.02 16.18
N GLN A 333 5.56 -5.43 15.69
CA GLN A 333 6.78 -4.63 15.81
C GLN A 333 6.62 -3.27 15.11
N ALA A 334 6.07 -3.25 13.89
CA ALA A 334 5.82 -2.02 13.15
C ALA A 334 4.79 -1.11 13.85
N VAL A 335 3.70 -1.68 14.40
CA VAL A 335 2.70 -0.91 15.17
C VAL A 335 3.32 -0.37 16.47
N ALA A 336 4.10 -1.17 17.18
CA ALA A 336 4.78 -0.72 18.40
C ALA A 336 5.80 0.39 18.10
N GLU A 337 6.47 0.34 16.95
CA GLU A 337 7.39 1.40 16.52
C GLU A 337 6.65 2.71 16.20
N ASP A 338 5.52 2.64 15.50
CA ASP A 338 4.70 3.82 15.17
C ASP A 338 4.08 4.45 16.42
N GLU A 339 3.56 3.62 17.32
CA GLU A 339 2.96 4.06 18.57
C GLU A 339 4.02 4.63 19.53
N THR A 340 5.21 4.04 19.58
CA THR A 340 6.36 4.59 20.33
C THR A 340 6.72 5.98 19.84
N LYS A 341 6.71 6.22 18.52
CA LYS A 341 6.96 7.55 17.94
C LYS A 341 5.87 8.56 18.35
N ARG A 342 4.60 8.15 18.35
CA ARG A 342 3.47 8.98 18.82
C ARG A 342 3.59 9.35 20.30
N ILE A 343 3.87 8.38 21.16
CA ILE A 343 4.03 8.58 22.61
C ILE A 343 5.18 9.55 22.90
N ASN A 344 6.32 9.40 22.19
CA ASN A 344 7.46 10.30 22.33
C ASN A 344 7.11 11.74 21.92
N LEU A 345 6.37 11.90 20.82
CA LEU A 345 5.93 13.22 20.34
C LEU A 345 4.97 13.89 21.34
N ALA A 346 4.02 13.14 21.90
CA ALA A 346 3.12 13.64 22.94
C ALA A 346 3.87 14.03 24.21
N TYR A 347 4.89 13.26 24.61
CA TYR A 347 5.73 13.60 25.76
C TYR A 347 6.52 14.89 25.55
N GLU A 348 7.08 15.12 24.35
CA GLU A 348 7.75 16.38 24.02
C GLU A 348 6.78 17.58 24.05
N GLN A 349 5.55 17.41 23.58
CA GLN A 349 4.50 18.43 23.69
C GLN A 349 4.13 18.72 25.15
N ALA A 350 3.98 17.68 25.98
CA ALA A 350 3.70 17.81 27.41
C ALA A 350 4.84 18.53 28.14
N LYS A 351 6.09 18.22 27.78
CA LYS A 351 7.30 18.86 28.31
C LYS A 351 7.34 20.35 28.00
N ALA A 352 7.03 20.74 26.76
CA ALA A 352 6.94 22.14 26.35
C ALA A 352 5.80 22.89 27.06
N ALA A 353 4.66 22.24 27.28
CA ALA A 353 3.49 22.85 27.92
C ALA A 353 3.61 23.00 29.45
N LYS A 354 4.29 22.05 30.12
CA LYS A 354 4.41 22.01 31.60
C LYS A 354 5.80 22.41 32.12
N GLY A 355 6.76 22.72 31.23
CA GLY A 355 8.08 23.25 31.57
C GLY A 355 8.98 22.23 32.30
N ILE A 356 9.03 20.99 31.80
CA ILE A 356 9.68 19.84 32.46
C ILE A 356 11.08 19.52 31.90
#